data_AF-A0A2W7JDZ1-F1
#
_entry.id   AF-A0A2W7JDZ1-F1
#
_cell.length_a   1.000
_cell.length_b   1.000
_cell.length_c   1.000
_cell.angle_alpha   90.00
_cell.angle_beta   90.00
_cell.angle_gamma   90.00
#
_symmetry.space_group_name_H-M   'P 1'
#
loop_
_entity.id
_entity.type
_entity.pdbx_description
1 polymer ?
#
loop_
_entity_poly.entity_id
_entity_poly.type
_entity_poly.pdbx_seq_one_letter_code
_entity_poly.pdbx_strand_id
1 'polypeptide(L)'
;MMRATLLPGLSLPGLSLPGLSLPGLSLLALSLLAGCGASTPARQDPPGWAPCRAEARNDPAAASLRQQSNPANVSNQSRIEREAAEAENRALRACLQRAGIPSSGGVEAPR
;
A
#
# COMPACT_ATOMS: atom_id res chain seq x y z
N MET A 1 -17.49 -41.18 24.76
CA MET A 1 -17.74 -40.85 26.18
C MET A 1 -18.20 -39.40 26.27
N MET A 2 -19.39 -39.19 26.86
CA MET A 2 -19.92 -38.01 27.59
C MET A 2 -19.96 -36.60 26.94
N ARG A 3 -21.20 -36.10 26.78
CA ARG A 3 -21.58 -34.67 26.65
C ARG A 3 -21.64 -34.02 28.04
N ALA A 4 -21.35 -32.71 28.15
CA ALA A 4 -22.07 -31.72 28.99
C ALA A 4 -21.31 -30.36 28.98
N THR A 5 -21.80 -29.28 28.36
CA THR A 5 -22.67 -28.18 28.86
C THR A 5 -21.98 -27.04 29.63
N LEU A 6 -22.41 -25.80 29.32
CA LEU A 6 -22.49 -24.56 30.13
C LEU A 6 -21.51 -23.42 29.79
N LEU A 7 -22.04 -22.39 29.12
CA LEU A 7 -21.68 -21.00 29.43
C LEU A 7 -22.24 -20.63 30.81
N PRO A 8 -21.50 -19.81 31.56
CA PRO A 8 -22.06 -18.65 32.26
C PRO A 8 -21.27 -17.41 31.80
N GLY A 9 -21.87 -16.27 31.43
CA GLY A 9 -22.92 -15.58 32.15
C GLY A 9 -22.30 -14.35 32.83
N LEU A 10 -22.60 -13.18 32.25
CA LEU A 10 -22.75 -11.85 32.87
C LEU A 10 -21.67 -11.28 33.84
N SER A 11 -21.17 -10.08 33.53
CA SER A 11 -21.67 -8.80 34.11
C SER A 11 -20.56 -7.75 34.28
N LEU A 12 -20.75 -6.54 33.71
CA LEU A 12 -19.93 -5.34 33.92
C LEU A 12 -20.38 -4.58 35.19
N PRO A 13 -19.46 -3.96 35.95
CA PRO A 13 -19.67 -2.55 36.29
C PRO A 13 -18.35 -1.74 36.31
N GLY A 14 -18.47 -0.43 36.07
CA GLY A 14 -17.34 0.47 35.87
C GLY A 14 -16.25 0.41 36.94
N LEU A 15 -15.01 0.22 36.49
CA LEU A 15 -13.85 0.73 37.21
C LEU A 15 -13.54 2.13 36.67
N SER A 16 -14.09 3.13 37.36
CA SER A 16 -13.46 4.45 37.41
C SER A 16 -12.11 4.28 38.12
N LEU A 17 -11.03 4.18 37.35
CA LEU A 17 -9.66 4.28 37.87
C LEU A 17 -9.11 5.64 37.43
N PRO A 18 -9.16 6.68 38.28
CA PRO A 18 -8.46 7.90 38.02
C PRO A 18 -6.96 7.59 38.09
N GLY A 19 -6.19 7.98 37.07
CA GLY A 19 -4.74 8.05 37.18
C GLY A 19 -3.92 6.91 36.57
N LEU A 20 -4.43 6.20 35.55
CA LEU A 20 -3.57 5.38 34.69
C LEU A 20 -3.18 6.18 33.44
N SER A 21 -2.14 7.01 33.62
CA SER A 21 -1.32 7.55 32.53
C SER A 21 -0.67 6.39 31.78
N LEU A 22 -1.41 5.73 30.88
CA LEU A 22 -0.86 4.72 29.99
C LEU A 22 -0.17 5.41 28.80
N PRO A 23 1.15 5.24 28.62
CA PRO A 23 1.84 5.65 27.40
C PRO A 23 1.38 4.87 26.15
N GLY A 24 0.41 3.95 26.29
CA GLY A 24 -0.18 3.17 25.20
C GLY A 24 -1.11 3.96 24.28
N LEU A 25 -1.76 5.03 24.76
CA LEU A 25 -2.62 5.87 23.92
C LEU A 25 -1.81 6.63 22.86
N SER A 26 -0.60 7.08 23.20
CA SER A 26 0.32 7.71 22.25
C SER A 26 0.82 6.74 21.19
N LEU A 27 1.07 5.47 21.55
CA LEU A 27 1.44 4.44 20.57
C LEU A 27 0.29 4.10 19.62
N LEU A 28 -0.95 4.06 20.12
CA LEU A 28 -2.14 3.82 19.31
C LEU A 28 -2.38 4.99 18.34
N ALA A 29 -2.23 6.22 18.82
CA ALA A 29 -2.30 7.42 17.98
C ALA A 29 -1.17 7.48 16.93
N LEU A 30 0.08 7.13 17.30
CA LEU A 30 1.19 7.04 16.35
C LEU A 30 1.00 5.94 15.32
N SER A 31 0.43 4.79 15.68
CA SER A 31 0.19 3.69 14.72
C SER A 31 -0.98 4.00 13.77
N LEU A 32 -2.00 4.73 14.24
CA LEU A 32 -3.06 5.27 13.38
C LEU A 32 -2.55 6.36 12.44
N LEU A 33 -1.68 7.28 12.91
CA LEU A 33 -1.06 8.29 12.05
C LEU A 33 -0.03 7.68 11.09
N ALA A 34 0.75 6.69 11.54
CA ALA A 34 1.68 5.95 10.70
C ALA A 34 0.96 5.11 9.66
N GLY A 35 -0.30 4.71 9.87
CA GLY A 35 -1.12 4.04 8.87
C GLY A 35 -1.41 4.87 7.61
N CYS A 36 -1.25 6.20 7.65
CA CYS A 36 -1.37 7.06 6.47
C CYS A 36 -0.05 7.26 5.69
N GLY A 37 1.10 6.86 6.24
CA GLY A 37 2.42 7.07 5.60
C GLY A 37 3.29 5.82 5.49
N ALA A 38 3.01 4.79 6.30
CA ALA A 38 3.66 3.50 6.22
C ALA A 38 2.89 2.64 5.24
N SER A 39 3.44 2.55 4.03
CA SER A 39 3.30 1.39 3.16
C SER A 39 1.85 0.96 2.92
N THR A 40 1.31 1.28 1.74
CA THR A 40 0.29 0.39 1.15
C THR A 40 0.78 -1.04 1.40
N PRO A 41 0.02 -1.91 2.10
CA PRO A 41 0.43 -3.30 2.26
C PRO A 41 0.77 -3.76 0.85
N ALA A 42 2.01 -4.22 0.64
CA ALA A 42 2.54 -4.54 -0.69
C ALA A 42 1.39 -5.15 -1.49
N ARG A 43 0.87 -4.38 -2.46
CA ARG A 43 -0.33 -4.75 -3.22
C ARG A 43 -0.12 -6.20 -3.57
N GLN A 44 -0.93 -7.11 -3.01
CA GLN A 44 -0.72 -8.53 -3.24
C GLN A 44 -1.01 -8.75 -4.72
N ASP A 45 0.05 -8.70 -5.50
CA ASP A 45 -0.08 -8.75 -6.93
C ASP A 45 -0.56 -10.15 -7.31
N PRO A 46 -1.47 -10.26 -8.29
CA PRO A 46 -1.86 -11.56 -8.78
C PRO A 46 -0.63 -12.39 -9.20
N PRO A 47 -0.69 -13.73 -9.05
CA PRO A 47 0.38 -14.60 -9.51
C PRO A 47 0.71 -14.32 -10.97
N GLY A 48 2.01 -14.30 -11.31
CA GLY A 48 2.49 -14.03 -12.67
C GLY A 48 2.87 -12.57 -12.98
N TRP A 49 2.62 -11.61 -12.08
CA TRP A 49 2.94 -10.20 -12.33
C TRP A 49 4.41 -9.82 -12.11
N ALA A 50 5.15 -10.60 -11.34
CA ALA A 50 6.55 -10.33 -10.98
C ALA A 50 7.48 -10.06 -12.19
N PRO A 51 7.49 -10.87 -13.27
CA PRO A 51 8.31 -10.58 -14.45
C PRO A 51 7.90 -9.26 -15.12
N CYS A 52 6.61 -8.99 -15.25
CA CYS A 52 6.15 -7.74 -15.84
C CYS A 52 6.49 -6.50 -15.00
N ARG A 53 6.55 -6.62 -13.66
CA ARG A 53 7.09 -5.54 -12.80
C ARG A 53 8.58 -5.35 -12.98
N ALA A 54 9.34 -6.43 -13.12
CA ALA A 54 10.76 -6.33 -13.40
C ALA A 54 11.00 -5.64 -14.75
N GLU A 55 10.24 -5.98 -15.77
CA GLU A 55 10.30 -5.33 -17.08
C GLU A 55 9.92 -3.85 -17.00
N ALA A 56 8.78 -3.52 -16.38
CA ALA A 56 8.30 -2.15 -16.23
C ALA A 56 9.32 -1.22 -15.54
N ARG A 57 10.01 -1.71 -14.50
CA ARG A 57 11.07 -0.94 -13.80
C ARG A 57 12.32 -0.71 -14.64
N ASN A 58 12.53 -1.51 -15.69
CA ASN A 58 13.63 -1.38 -16.63
C ASN A 58 13.20 -0.68 -17.93
N ASP A 59 11.97 -0.17 -18.01
CA ASP A 59 11.48 0.55 -19.18
C ASP A 59 12.38 1.77 -19.48
N PRO A 60 12.82 1.95 -20.74
CA PRO A 60 13.76 3.02 -21.09
C PRO A 60 13.16 4.41 -20.93
N ALA A 61 11.85 4.60 -21.12
CA ALA A 61 11.22 5.90 -20.93
C ALA A 61 11.22 6.27 -19.43
N ALA A 62 10.85 5.33 -18.54
CA ALA A 62 10.95 5.54 -17.10
C ALA A 62 12.39 5.75 -16.61
N ALA A 63 13.36 5.01 -17.17
CA ALA A 63 14.77 5.18 -16.85
C ALA A 63 15.30 6.57 -17.25
N SER A 64 14.96 7.05 -18.45
CA SER A 64 15.39 8.36 -18.94
C SER A 64 14.84 9.52 -18.10
N LEU A 65 13.62 9.38 -17.57
CA LEU A 65 13.02 10.36 -16.67
C LEU A 65 13.74 10.37 -15.31
N ARG A 66 14.01 9.18 -14.74
CA ARG A 66 14.77 9.08 -13.48
C ARG A 66 16.18 9.65 -13.58
N GLN A 67 16.83 9.53 -14.73
CA GLN A 67 18.15 10.15 -15.00
C GLN A 67 18.11 11.69 -15.00
N GLN A 68 16.95 12.29 -15.30
CA GLN A 68 16.75 13.74 -15.25
C GLN A 68 16.41 14.24 -13.84
N SER A 69 16.24 13.34 -12.87
CA SER A 69 15.92 13.71 -11.49
C SER A 69 17.04 14.53 -10.87
N ASN A 70 16.66 15.66 -10.27
CA ASN A 70 17.57 16.54 -9.55
C ASN A 70 16.99 16.86 -8.17
N PRO A 71 17.58 16.36 -7.07
CA PRO A 71 17.06 16.57 -5.71
C PRO A 71 17.14 18.04 -5.27
N ALA A 72 17.97 18.88 -5.91
CA ALA A 72 18.02 20.31 -5.64
C ALA A 72 16.87 21.09 -6.30
N ASN A 73 16.05 20.46 -7.17
CA ASN A 73 14.93 21.08 -7.86
C ASN A 73 13.62 20.35 -7.56
N VAL A 74 13.10 20.56 -6.36
CA VAL A 74 11.88 19.92 -5.85
C VAL A 74 10.63 20.17 -6.71
N SER A 75 10.51 21.36 -7.33
CA SER A 75 9.38 21.69 -8.20
C SER A 75 9.35 20.81 -9.45
N ASN A 76 10.52 20.53 -10.01
CA ASN A 76 10.68 19.64 -11.15
C ASN A 76 10.58 18.15 -10.75
N GLN A 77 11.11 17.82 -9.57
CA GLN A 77 11.22 16.46 -9.07
C GLN A 77 9.86 15.74 -9.02
N SER A 78 8.84 16.36 -8.43
CA SER A 78 7.51 15.74 -8.35
C SER A 78 6.88 15.47 -9.73
N ARG A 79 7.19 16.29 -10.73
CA ARG A 79 6.72 16.12 -12.10
C ARG A 79 7.40 14.92 -12.76
N ILE A 80 8.73 14.87 -12.68
CA ILE A 80 9.53 13.77 -13.21
C ILE A 80 9.11 12.43 -12.59
N GLU A 81 8.90 12.40 -11.27
CA GLU A 81 8.45 11.19 -10.56
C GLU A 81 7.08 10.71 -11.03
N ARG A 82 6.12 11.63 -11.25
CA ARG A 82 4.80 11.29 -11.81
C ARG A 82 4.92 10.74 -13.24
N GLU A 83 5.68 11.40 -14.10
CA GLU A 83 5.89 10.96 -15.49
C GLU A 83 6.59 9.58 -15.54
N ALA A 84 7.56 9.34 -14.66
CA ALA A 84 8.25 8.06 -14.57
C ALA A 84 7.29 6.94 -14.11
N ALA A 85 6.48 7.21 -13.08
CA ALA A 85 5.47 6.26 -12.61
C ALA A 85 4.41 5.96 -13.69
N GLU A 86 4.00 6.95 -14.47
CA GLU A 86 3.11 6.73 -15.62
C GLU A 86 3.75 5.84 -16.69
N ALA A 87 5.03 6.08 -17.01
CA ALA A 87 5.78 5.24 -17.95
C ALA A 87 5.89 3.79 -17.48
N GLU A 88 6.25 3.56 -16.21
CA GLU A 88 6.29 2.22 -15.61
C GLU A 88 4.90 1.54 -15.66
N ASN A 89 3.84 2.27 -15.33
CA ASN A 89 2.48 1.75 -15.38
C ASN A 89 2.04 1.37 -16.80
N ARG A 90 2.45 2.14 -17.82
CA ARG A 90 2.20 1.79 -19.23
C ARG A 90 2.95 0.52 -19.62
N ALA A 91 4.23 0.41 -19.26
CA ALA A 91 5.05 -0.77 -19.56
C ALA A 91 4.50 -2.03 -18.87
N LEU A 92 4.07 -1.92 -17.60
CA LEU A 92 3.44 -3.01 -16.86
C LEU A 92 2.19 -3.51 -17.59
N ARG A 93 1.28 -2.60 -17.97
CA ARG A 93 0.06 -2.97 -18.71
C ARG A 93 0.37 -3.63 -20.04
N ALA A 94 1.35 -3.11 -20.79
CA ALA A 94 1.77 -3.69 -22.06
C ALA A 94 2.35 -5.11 -21.91
N CYS A 95 3.13 -5.36 -20.85
CA CYS A 95 3.62 -6.71 -20.55
C CYS A 95 2.47 -7.65 -20.16
N LEU A 96 1.57 -7.23 -19.27
CA LEU A 96 0.43 -8.04 -18.85
C LEU A 96 -0.48 -8.40 -20.03
N GLN A 97 -0.75 -7.44 -20.92
CA GLN A 97 -1.50 -7.67 -22.15
C GLN A 97 -0.84 -8.70 -23.06
N ARG A 98 0.48 -8.60 -23.30
CA ARG A 98 1.22 -9.58 -24.11
C ARG A 98 1.28 -10.96 -23.46
N ALA A 99 1.35 -11.03 -22.14
CA ALA A 99 1.38 -12.28 -21.37
C ALA A 99 -0.01 -12.91 -21.20
N GLY A 100 -1.09 -12.25 -21.64
CA GLY A 100 -2.47 -12.72 -21.43
C GLY A 100 -2.88 -12.74 -19.95
N ILE A 101 -2.19 -11.98 -19.09
CA ILE A 101 -2.47 -11.92 -17.66
C ILE A 101 -3.51 -10.81 -17.44
N PRO A 102 -4.67 -11.10 -16.82
CA PRO A 102 -5.67 -10.07 -16.57
C PRO A 102 -5.09 -8.98 -15.68
N SER A 103 -5.14 -7.73 -16.14
CA SER A 103 -4.86 -6.57 -15.30
C SER A 103 -5.94 -6.50 -14.23
N SER A 104 -5.56 -6.50 -12.94
CA SER A 104 -6.51 -6.32 -11.85
C SER A 104 -7.08 -4.91 -11.99
N GLY A 105 -8.31 -4.82 -12.52
CA GLY A 105 -8.97 -3.56 -12.81
C GLY A 105 -9.24 -2.82 -11.51
N GLY A 106 -8.40 -1.83 -11.21
CA GLY A 106 -8.81 -0.75 -10.32
C GLY A 106 -9.87 0.09 -11.04
N VAL A 107 -10.80 0.65 -10.28
CA VAL A 107 -11.80 1.59 -10.80
C VAL A 107 -11.07 2.69 -11.58
N GLU A 108 -11.39 2.84 -12.87
CA GLU A 108 -10.85 3.95 -13.66
C GLU A 108 -11.27 5.27 -13.01
N ALA A 109 -10.35 6.22 -12.90
CA ALA A 109 -10.69 7.56 -12.45
C ALA A 109 -11.62 8.22 -13.49
N PRO A 110 -12.74 8.85 -13.07
CA PRO A 110 -13.56 9.63 -13.98
C PRO A 110 -12.72 10.78 -14.55
N ARG A 111 -12.83 10.95 -15.87
CA ARG A 111 -12.15 11.99 -16.65
C ARG A 111 -12.82 13.34 -16.46
#